data_AF-A0A841THL7-F1
#
_entry.id   AF-A0A841THL7-F1
#
_cell.length_a   1.000
_cell.length_b   1.000
_cell.length_c   1.000
_cell.angle_alpha   90.00
_cell.angle_beta   90.00
_cell.angle_gamma   90.00
#
_symmetry.space_group_name_H-M   'P 1'
#
loop_
_entity.id
_entity.type
_entity.pdbx_description
1 polymer ?
#
loop_
_entity_poly.entity_id
_entity_poly.type
_entity_poly.pdbx_seq_one_letter_code
_entity_poly.pdbx_strand_id
1 'polypeptide(L)'
;MSKTAFAGSQPSISNLLLTALKMALASGIAWELAKLAGSKHPFLAPVSVILCMQPSVQQTLQFSLYRVAGTVIGVILTVIASIWLPLASWSMALLIVFGCALSLAAERHPTLIREVALSVVLVLELQRQSESYAIDRIRDTFIGVGVALVLHLLVLPPKEQPQSSS
;
A
#
# COMPACT_ATOMS: atom_id res chain seq x y z
N MET A 1 -10.87 38.14 -16.75
CA MET A 1 -9.86 37.51 -15.87
C MET A 1 -9.58 36.11 -16.37
N SER A 2 -8.30 35.86 -16.63
CA SER A 2 -7.74 34.78 -17.46
C SER A 2 -7.95 33.37 -16.88
N LYS A 3 -8.51 32.45 -17.68
CA LYS A 3 -8.36 31.00 -17.50
C LYS A 3 -7.03 30.60 -18.15
N THR A 4 -5.95 30.60 -17.38
CA THR A 4 -4.63 30.13 -17.83
C THR A 4 -4.29 28.79 -17.16
N ALA A 5 -4.00 27.82 -18.04
CA ALA A 5 -3.06 26.72 -17.85
C ALA A 5 -3.33 25.66 -16.75
N PHE A 6 -4.13 24.65 -17.12
CA PHE A 6 -3.92 23.26 -16.66
C PHE A 6 -3.80 22.36 -17.90
N ALA A 7 -2.79 22.61 -18.72
CA ALA A 7 -2.38 21.67 -19.77
C ALA A 7 -1.17 20.89 -19.25
N GLY A 8 -1.36 20.15 -18.16
CA GLY A 8 -0.47 19.02 -17.88
C GLY A 8 -0.69 18.01 -19.00
N SER A 9 0.35 17.69 -19.77
CA SER A 9 0.27 16.68 -20.82
C SER A 9 -0.23 15.37 -20.19
N GLN A 10 -1.44 14.96 -20.54
CA GLN A 10 -2.00 13.70 -20.08
C GLN A 10 -1.04 12.57 -20.43
N PRO A 11 -0.80 11.60 -19.52
CA PRO A 11 0.10 10.49 -19.81
C PRO A 11 -0.38 9.75 -21.06
N SER A 12 0.55 9.45 -21.98
CA SER A 12 0.21 8.70 -23.18
C SER A 12 -0.28 7.30 -22.83
N ILE A 13 -1.19 6.76 -23.67
CA ILE A 13 -1.69 5.38 -23.52
C ILE A 13 -0.53 4.36 -23.47
N SER A 14 0.53 4.58 -24.25
CA SER A 14 1.72 3.74 -24.24
C SER A 14 2.41 3.71 -22.86
N ASN A 15 2.52 4.84 -22.19
CA ASN A 15 3.12 4.93 -20.86
C ASN A 15 2.24 4.26 -19.81
N LEU A 16 0.92 4.41 -19.90
CA LEU A 16 -0.03 3.73 -19.02
C LEU A 16 0.01 2.21 -19.19
N LEU A 17 0.05 1.72 -20.43
CA LEU A 17 0.18 0.29 -20.73
C LEU A 17 1.50 -0.28 -20.21
N LEU A 18 2.60 0.45 -20.38
CA LEU A 18 3.90 0.04 -19.84
C LEU A 18 3.87 -0.06 -18.32
N THR A 19 3.26 0.92 -17.62
CA THR A 19 3.08 0.88 -16.17
C THR A 19 2.23 -0.31 -15.73
N ALA A 20 1.12 -0.58 -16.43
CA ALA A 20 0.27 -1.73 -16.15
C ALA A 20 1.02 -3.05 -16.31
N LEU A 21 1.83 -3.19 -17.37
CA LEU A 21 2.63 -4.39 -17.60
C LEU A 21 3.71 -4.57 -16.53
N LYS A 22 4.42 -3.49 -16.15
CA LYS A 22 5.37 -3.51 -15.04
C LYS A 22 4.70 -3.96 -13.73
N MET A 23 3.54 -3.39 -13.43
CA MET A 23 2.77 -3.71 -12.23
C MET A 23 2.28 -5.17 -12.24
N ALA A 24 1.85 -5.70 -13.39
CA ALA A 24 1.45 -7.09 -13.55
C ALA A 24 2.62 -8.05 -13.31
N LEU A 25 3.77 -7.78 -13.93
CA LEU A 25 4.99 -8.58 -13.74
C LEU A 25 5.46 -8.55 -12.27
N ALA A 26 5.52 -7.36 -11.68
CA ALA A 26 5.88 -7.15 -10.28
C ALA A 26 4.94 -7.89 -9.33
N SER A 27 3.64 -7.85 -9.62
CA SER A 27 2.61 -8.55 -8.84
C SER A 27 2.80 -10.07 -8.89
N GLY A 28 3.07 -10.63 -10.08
CA GLY A 28 3.35 -12.06 -10.23
C GLY A 28 4.59 -12.50 -9.44
N ILE A 29 5.67 -11.73 -9.52
CA ILE A 29 6.90 -12.00 -8.75
C ILE A 29 6.62 -11.93 -7.24
N ALA A 30 5.92 -10.89 -6.79
CA ALA A 30 5.60 -10.71 -5.38
C ALA A 30 4.72 -11.85 -4.83
N TRP A 31 3.77 -12.36 -5.63
CA TRP A 31 2.95 -13.51 -5.27
C TRP A 31 3.81 -14.76 -5.02
N GLU A 32 4.70 -15.09 -5.97
CA GLU A 32 5.57 -16.26 -5.86
C GLU A 32 6.52 -16.13 -4.67
N LEU A 33 7.11 -14.95 -4.46
CA LEU A 33 7.95 -14.69 -3.29
C LEU A 33 7.18 -14.83 -1.97
N ALA A 34 5.92 -14.39 -1.90
CA ALA A 34 5.09 -14.56 -0.72
C ALA A 34 4.81 -16.04 -0.42
N LYS A 35 4.52 -16.86 -1.45
CA LYS A 35 4.38 -18.31 -1.26
C LYS A 35 5.68 -18.95 -0.77
N LEU A 36 6.81 -18.60 -1.38
CA LEU A 36 8.12 -19.11 -0.98
C LEU A 36 8.49 -18.69 0.46
N ALA A 37 8.02 -17.53 0.91
CA ALA A 37 8.17 -17.07 2.28
C ALA A 37 7.15 -17.69 3.27
N GLY A 38 6.38 -18.69 2.82
CA GLY A 38 5.43 -19.44 3.65
C GLY A 38 4.07 -18.76 3.85
N SER A 39 3.65 -17.86 2.95
CA SER A 39 2.35 -17.22 3.05
C SER A 39 1.20 -18.14 2.72
N LYS A 40 0.17 -18.12 3.57
CA LYS A 40 -1.13 -18.73 3.27
C LYS A 40 -2.04 -17.76 2.51
N HIS A 41 -1.67 -16.49 2.42
CA HIS A 41 -2.43 -15.43 1.75
C HIS A 41 -1.54 -14.65 0.76
N PRO A 42 -0.85 -15.31 -0.19
CA PRO A 42 0.14 -14.68 -1.06
C PRO A 42 -0.37 -13.51 -1.91
N PHE A 43 -1.69 -13.38 -2.06
CA PHE A 43 -2.34 -12.26 -2.75
C PHE A 43 -2.06 -10.90 -2.09
N LEU A 44 -1.70 -10.87 -0.82
CA LEU A 44 -1.43 -9.63 -0.07
C LEU A 44 -0.17 -8.90 -0.59
N ALA A 45 0.79 -9.63 -1.16
CA ALA A 45 2.02 -9.06 -1.72
C ALA A 45 1.76 -8.26 -3.02
N PRO A 46 1.06 -8.80 -4.04
CA PRO A 46 0.58 -8.04 -5.19
C PRO A 46 -0.20 -6.76 -4.83
N VAL A 47 -1.09 -6.83 -3.83
CA VAL A 47 -1.85 -5.65 -3.40
C VAL A 47 -0.90 -4.54 -2.95
N SER A 48 0.17 -4.90 -2.25
CA SER A 48 1.18 -3.93 -1.81
C SER A 48 2.02 -3.41 -2.98
N VAL A 49 2.33 -4.24 -3.98
CA VAL A 49 2.97 -3.77 -5.23
C VAL A 49 2.13 -2.70 -5.93
N ILE A 50 0.86 -3.00 -6.16
CA ILE A 50 -0.07 -2.14 -6.90
C ILE A 50 -0.22 -0.78 -6.23
N LEU A 51 -0.34 -0.77 -4.90
CA LEU A 51 -0.51 0.46 -4.14
C LEU A 51 0.80 1.26 -4.03
N CYS A 52 1.94 0.59 -3.92
CA CYS A 52 3.22 1.27 -3.71
C CYS A 52 3.85 1.81 -5.01
N MET A 53 3.60 1.19 -6.16
CA MET A 53 4.12 1.69 -7.44
C MET A 53 3.44 3.00 -7.85
N GLN A 54 4.12 4.11 -7.58
CA GLN A 54 3.69 5.46 -7.92
C GLN A 54 4.41 5.98 -9.19
N PRO A 55 4.01 7.13 -9.76
CA PRO A 55 4.67 7.69 -10.96
C PRO A 55 6.16 8.01 -10.79
N SER A 56 6.61 8.38 -9.59
CA SER A 56 8.02 8.64 -9.29
C SER A 56 8.59 7.72 -8.21
N VAL A 57 9.90 7.54 -8.22
CA VAL A 57 10.63 6.72 -7.24
C VAL A 57 10.49 7.30 -5.83
N GLN A 58 10.60 8.63 -5.67
CA GLN A 58 10.43 9.30 -4.39
C GLN A 58 9.02 9.12 -3.84
N GLN A 59 7.99 9.25 -4.69
CA GLN A 59 6.60 8.99 -4.30
C GLN A 59 6.39 7.53 -3.90
N THR A 60 6.98 6.59 -4.64
CA THR A 60 6.92 5.16 -4.36
C THR A 60 7.56 4.85 -3.02
N LEU A 61 8.74 5.40 -2.75
CA LEU A 61 9.45 5.23 -1.48
C LEU A 61 8.63 5.79 -0.31
N GLN A 62 8.18 7.04 -0.41
CA GLN A 62 7.38 7.68 0.63
C GLN A 62 6.08 6.92 0.88
N PHE A 63 5.34 6.55 -0.17
CA PHE A 63 4.12 5.76 -0.03
C PHE A 63 4.40 4.40 0.62
N SER A 64 5.47 3.72 0.20
CA SER A 64 5.87 2.41 0.74
C SER A 64 6.16 2.46 2.24
N LEU A 65 6.83 3.52 2.72
CA LEU A 65 7.10 3.70 4.15
C LEU A 65 5.80 3.83 4.94
N TYR A 66 4.87 4.66 4.48
CA TYR A 66 3.55 4.80 5.11
C TYR A 66 2.71 3.52 5.04
N ARG A 67 2.82 2.77 3.94
CA ARG A 67 2.16 1.48 3.77
C ARG A 67 2.63 0.47 4.80
N VAL A 68 3.95 0.34 4.99
CA VAL A 68 4.54 -0.55 5.99
C VAL A 68 4.13 -0.10 7.39
N ALA A 69 4.36 1.17 7.74
CA ALA A 69 4.06 1.70 9.06
C ALA A 69 2.58 1.53 9.40
N GLY A 70 1.68 1.91 8.49
CA GLY A 70 0.24 1.81 8.71
C GLY A 70 -0.25 0.37 8.79
N THR A 71 0.33 -0.53 7.99
CA THR A 71 0.03 -1.96 8.10
C THR A 71 0.41 -2.51 9.46
N VAL A 72 1.64 -2.23 9.94
CA VAL A 72 2.15 -2.71 11.23
C VAL A 72 1.30 -2.15 12.38
N ILE A 73 1.05 -0.83 12.39
CA ILE A 73 0.22 -0.19 13.43
C ILE A 73 -1.18 -0.80 13.45
N GLY A 74 -1.83 -0.92 12.29
CA GLY A 74 -3.18 -1.47 12.22
C GLY A 74 -3.26 -2.94 12.62
N VAL A 75 -2.28 -3.77 12.22
CA VAL A 75 -2.21 -5.18 12.64
C VAL A 75 -2.05 -5.29 14.15
N ILE A 76 -1.06 -4.61 14.74
CA ILE A 76 -0.77 -4.68 16.18
C ILE A 76 -1.98 -4.21 16.98
N LEU A 77 -2.56 -3.06 16.60
CA LEU A 77 -3.73 -2.53 17.26
C LEU A 77 -4.89 -3.52 17.25
N THR A 78 -5.22 -4.06 16.08
CA THR A 78 -6.36 -4.96 15.92
C THR A 78 -6.15 -6.30 16.60
N VAL A 79 -4.95 -6.88 16.54
CA VAL A 79 -4.63 -8.14 17.22
C VAL A 79 -4.80 -7.97 18.73
N ILE A 80 -4.23 -6.92 19.33
CA ILE A 80 -4.35 -6.66 20.78
C ILE A 80 -5.82 -6.40 21.16
N ALA A 81 -6.52 -5.59 20.39
CA ALA A 81 -7.91 -5.25 20.65
C ALA A 81 -8.85 -6.45 20.53
N SER A 82 -8.59 -7.36 19.60
CA SER A 82 -9.45 -8.53 19.35
C SER A 82 -9.54 -9.51 20.51
N ILE A 83 -8.63 -9.41 21.49
CA ILE A 83 -8.66 -10.18 22.74
C ILE A 83 -9.86 -9.74 23.61
N TRP A 84 -10.25 -8.46 23.53
CA TRP A 84 -11.23 -7.84 24.43
C TRP A 84 -12.51 -7.42 23.70
N LEU A 85 -12.43 -7.09 22.41
CA LEU A 85 -13.56 -6.60 21.63
C LEU A 85 -14.19 -7.70 20.76
N PRO A 86 -15.53 -7.77 20.69
CA PRO A 86 -16.21 -8.67 19.77
C PRO A 86 -16.09 -8.18 18.32
N LEU A 87 -16.29 -9.08 17.37
CA LEU A 87 -16.43 -8.72 15.96
C LEU A 87 -17.78 -8.03 15.74
N ALA A 88 -17.77 -6.71 15.73
CA ALA A 88 -18.94 -5.88 15.50
C ALA A 88 -18.54 -4.59 14.76
N SER A 89 -19.51 -4.00 14.06
CA SER A 89 -19.31 -2.75 13.32
C SER A 89 -18.84 -1.59 14.22
N TRP A 90 -19.34 -1.54 15.46
CA TRP A 90 -18.93 -0.52 16.44
C TRP A 90 -17.47 -0.73 16.91
N SER A 91 -17.03 -1.98 17.11
CA SER A 91 -15.64 -2.31 17.44
C SER A 91 -14.71 -1.86 16.31
N MET A 92 -15.09 -2.16 15.06
CA MET A 92 -14.35 -1.73 13.87
C MET A 92 -14.22 -0.21 13.81
N ALA A 93 -15.34 0.51 13.96
CA ALA A 93 -15.34 1.98 13.93
C ALA A 93 -14.46 2.56 15.04
N LEU A 94 -14.54 2.02 16.26
CA LEU A 94 -13.73 2.44 17.39
C LEU A 94 -12.23 2.23 17.11
N LEU A 95 -11.85 1.07 16.59
CA LEU A 95 -10.45 0.76 16.26
C LEU A 95 -9.91 1.63 15.14
N ILE A 96 -10.71 1.93 14.12
CA ILE A 96 -10.29 2.87 13.06
C ILE A 96 -10.04 4.25 13.66
N VAL A 97 -10.98 4.78 14.45
CA VAL A 97 -10.83 6.11 15.08
C VAL A 97 -9.58 6.14 15.96
N PHE A 98 -9.40 5.13 16.80
CA PHE A 98 -8.27 5.05 17.72
C PHE A 98 -6.93 4.90 16.98
N GLY A 99 -6.84 3.99 16.00
CA GLY A 99 -5.64 3.80 15.20
C GLY A 99 -5.28 5.04 14.39
N CYS A 100 -6.26 5.71 13.80
CA CYS A 100 -6.06 6.98 13.10
C CYS A 100 -5.58 8.08 14.06
N ALA A 101 -6.14 8.17 15.27
CA ALA A 101 -5.71 9.14 16.28
C ALA A 101 -4.26 8.90 16.73
N LEU A 102 -3.89 7.64 17.00
CA LEU A 102 -2.50 7.26 17.31
C LEU A 102 -1.54 7.63 16.18
N SER A 103 -1.96 7.36 14.94
CA SER A 103 -1.15 7.66 13.76
C SER A 103 -0.98 9.15 13.55
N LEU A 104 -2.04 9.94 13.75
CA LEU A 104 -1.99 11.41 13.70
C LEU A 104 -1.09 12.01 14.79
N ALA A 105 -1.03 11.38 15.96
CA ALA A 105 -0.12 11.79 17.03
C ALA A 105 1.35 11.54 16.68
N ALA A 106 1.64 10.47 15.93
CA ALA A 106 2.98 10.15 15.45
C ALA A 106 3.38 10.97 14.22
N GLU A 107 2.54 10.98 13.18
CA GLU A 107 2.82 11.64 11.90
C GLU A 107 1.53 12.04 11.17
N ARG A 108 1.47 13.31 10.73
CA ARG A 108 0.26 13.89 10.11
C ARG A 108 0.19 13.63 8.60
N HIS A 109 0.39 12.38 8.18
CA HIS A 109 0.36 12.02 6.76
C HIS A 109 -0.94 11.27 6.38
N PRO A 110 -1.71 11.75 5.38
CA PRO A 110 -2.97 11.14 4.98
C PRO A 110 -2.85 9.67 4.56
N THR A 111 -1.75 9.28 3.90
CA THR A 111 -1.51 7.89 3.51
C THR A 111 -1.39 6.97 4.71
N LEU A 112 -0.70 7.40 5.77
CA LEU A 112 -0.55 6.61 6.99
C LEU A 112 -1.92 6.28 7.61
N ILE A 113 -2.75 7.31 7.76
CA ILE A 113 -4.11 7.20 8.34
C ILE A 113 -4.95 6.20 7.54
N ARG A 114 -4.93 6.30 6.20
CA ARG A 114 -5.69 5.40 5.32
C ARG A 114 -5.20 3.96 5.42
N GLU A 115 -3.90 3.75 5.49
CA GLU A 115 -3.29 2.43 5.59
C GLU A 115 -3.58 1.76 6.92
N VAL A 116 -3.59 2.53 8.02
CA VAL A 116 -4.00 2.04 9.34
C VAL A 116 -5.46 1.61 9.32
N ALA A 117 -6.36 2.46 8.82
CA ALA A 117 -7.78 2.13 8.72
C ALA A 117 -8.03 0.89 7.86
N LEU A 118 -7.37 0.79 6.69
CA LEU A 118 -7.47 -0.38 5.81
C LEU A 118 -6.98 -1.65 6.50
N SER A 119 -5.83 -1.58 7.17
CA SER A 119 -5.26 -2.71 7.90
C SER A 119 -6.18 -3.15 9.05
N VAL A 120 -6.75 -2.20 9.80
CA VAL A 120 -7.71 -2.49 10.89
C VAL A 120 -8.89 -3.30 10.37
N VAL A 121 -9.57 -2.82 9.32
CA VAL A 121 -10.76 -3.50 8.76
C VAL A 121 -10.41 -4.91 8.30
N LEU A 122 -9.34 -5.05 7.51
CA LEU A 122 -8.96 -6.33 6.91
C LEU A 122 -8.52 -7.34 7.96
N VAL A 123 -7.71 -6.93 8.92
CA VAL A 123 -7.22 -7.83 9.98
C VAL A 123 -8.36 -8.23 10.90
N LEU A 124 -9.26 -7.30 11.27
CA LEU A 124 -10.36 -7.59 12.17
C LEU A 124 -11.28 -8.67 11.61
N GLU A 125 -11.57 -8.60 10.31
CA GLU A 125 -12.42 -9.57 9.61
C GLU A 125 -11.70 -10.89 9.31
N LEU A 126 -10.52 -10.83 8.68
CA LEU A 126 -9.90 -12.01 8.08
C LEU A 126 -9.05 -12.82 9.08
N GLN A 127 -8.55 -12.23 10.16
CA GLN A 127 -7.74 -12.97 11.14
C GLN A 127 -8.53 -14.06 11.87
N ARG A 128 -9.86 -13.91 11.98
CA ARG A 128 -10.72 -14.93 12.60
C ARG A 128 -10.92 -16.14 11.69
N GLN A 129 -10.79 -15.94 10.38
CA GLN A 129 -10.89 -17.01 9.38
C GLN A 129 -9.54 -17.74 9.24
N SER A 130 -8.43 -17.06 9.55
CA SER A 130 -7.08 -17.62 9.48
C SER A 130 -6.14 -16.91 10.45
N GLU A 131 -5.68 -17.62 11.48
CA GLU A 131 -4.79 -17.07 12.51
C GLU A 131 -3.48 -16.52 11.92
N SER A 132 -3.01 -17.09 10.81
CA SER A 132 -1.81 -16.61 10.10
C SER A 132 -2.02 -15.29 9.36
N TYR A 133 -3.26 -14.83 9.16
CA TYR A 133 -3.55 -13.65 8.33
C TYR A 133 -2.82 -12.39 8.82
N ALA A 134 -2.77 -12.15 10.14
CA ALA A 134 -2.10 -10.98 10.69
C ALA A 134 -0.60 -10.96 10.37
N ILE A 135 0.07 -12.11 10.51
CA ILE A 135 1.50 -12.26 10.19
C ILE A 135 1.73 -12.17 8.69
N ASP A 136 0.89 -12.86 7.90
CA ASP A 136 0.94 -12.83 6.45
C ASP A 136 0.74 -11.40 5.93
N ARG A 137 -0.15 -10.62 6.53
CA ARG A 137 -0.37 -9.22 6.19
C ARG A 137 0.88 -8.37 6.35
N ILE A 138 1.64 -8.54 7.43
CA ILE A 138 2.89 -7.83 7.64
C ILE A 138 3.94 -8.32 6.63
N ARG A 139 4.22 -9.63 6.62
CA ARG A 139 5.27 -10.23 5.78
C ARG A 139 5.06 -9.90 4.30
N ASP A 140 3.85 -10.12 3.80
CA ASP A 140 3.56 -9.96 2.38
C ASP A 140 3.53 -8.48 1.98
N THR A 141 3.22 -7.57 2.92
CA THR A 141 3.40 -6.13 2.69
C THR A 141 4.87 -5.77 2.49
N PHE A 142 5.77 -6.28 3.33
CA PHE A 142 7.22 -6.08 3.15
C PHE A 142 7.72 -6.66 1.81
N ILE A 143 7.27 -7.87 1.44
CA ILE A 143 7.62 -8.50 0.18
C ILE A 143 7.15 -7.64 -1.00
N GLY A 144 5.88 -7.24 -1.01
CA GLY A 144 5.33 -6.43 -2.10
C GLY A 144 5.99 -5.05 -2.21
N VAL A 145 6.27 -4.40 -1.08
CA VAL A 145 7.02 -3.13 -1.04
C VAL A 145 8.43 -3.31 -1.59
N GLY A 146 9.15 -4.36 -1.17
CA GLY A 146 10.49 -4.66 -1.67
C GLY A 146 10.50 -4.86 -3.18
N VAL A 147 9.56 -5.65 -3.70
CA VAL A 147 9.42 -5.90 -5.14
C VAL A 147 9.07 -4.62 -5.90
N ALA A 148 8.15 -3.80 -5.37
CA ALA A 148 7.76 -2.52 -5.98
C ALA A 148 8.97 -1.59 -6.11
N LEU A 149 9.75 -1.43 -5.04
CA LEU A 149 10.93 -0.55 -5.03
C LEU A 149 12.02 -1.06 -5.97
N VAL A 150 12.35 -2.36 -5.93
CA VAL A 150 13.37 -2.96 -6.79
C VAL A 150 12.99 -2.81 -8.26
N LEU A 151 11.77 -3.16 -8.65
CA LEU A 151 11.37 -3.09 -10.06
C LEU A 151 11.16 -1.66 -10.55
N HIS A 152 10.74 -0.74 -9.68
CA HIS A 152 10.66 0.66 -10.05
C HIS A 152 12.05 1.28 -10.26
N LEU A 153 13.05 0.87 -9.48
CA LEU A 153 14.44 1.30 -9.67
C LEU A 153 15.08 0.70 -10.93
N LEU A 154 14.86 -0.59 -11.19
CA LEU A 154 15.44 -1.28 -12.35
C LEU A 154 14.84 -0.81 -13.67
N VAL A 155 13.56 -0.43 -13.68
CA VAL A 155 12.87 -0.01 -14.90
C VAL A 155 12.53 1.47 -14.80
N LEU A 156 13.53 2.31 -15.13
CA LEU A 156 13.44 3.77 -15.11
C LEU A 156 12.05 4.27 -15.56
N PRO A 157 11.45 5.22 -14.83
CA PRO A 157 10.21 5.84 -15.26
C PRO A 157 10.40 6.42 -16.67
N PRO A 158 9.37 6.34 -17.55
CA PRO A 158 9.44 6.98 -18.85
C PRO A 158 9.84 8.44 -18.66
N LYS A 159 10.90 8.89 -19.33
CA LYS A 159 11.34 10.28 -19.25
C LYS A 159 10.17 11.17 -19.68
N GLU A 160 9.65 11.99 -18.79
CA GLU A 160 8.84 13.13 -19.19
C GLU A 160 9.72 13.99 -20.09
N GLN A 161 9.26 14.29 -21.30
CA GLN A 161 10.03 15.10 -22.24
C GLN A 161 10.23 16.51 -21.64
N PRO A 162 11.42 17.11 -21.75
CA PRO A 162 11.63 18.47 -21.28
C PRO A 162 10.66 19.40 -22.00
N GLN A 163 9.89 20.17 -21.23
CA GLN A 163 9.02 21.21 -21.76
C GLN A 163 9.89 22.20 -22.53
N SER A 164 9.83 22.19 -23.86
CA SER A 164 10.42 23.25 -24.67
C SER A 164 9.62 24.52 -24.43
N SER A 165 10.14 25.42 -23.59
CA SER A 165 9.63 26.77 -23.43
C SER A 165 9.75 27.49 -24.77
N SER A 166 8.63 27.71 -25.45
CA SER A 166 8.48 28.65 -26.57
C SER A 166 7.91 29.96 -26.06
#